data_AF-A0A931WQD1-F1
#
_entry.id   AF-A0A931WQD1-F1
#
_cell.length_a   1.000
_cell.length_b   1.000
_cell.length_c   1.000
_cell.angle_alpha   90.00
_cell.angle_beta   90.00
_cell.angle_gamma   90.00
#
_symmetry.space_group_name_H-M   'P 1'
#
loop_
_entity.id
_entity.type
_entity.pdbx_description
1 polymer ?
#
loop_
_entity_poly.entity_id
_entity_poly.type
_entity_poly.pdbx_seq_one_letter_code
_entity_poly.pdbx_strand_id
1 'polypeptide(L)'
;MIRKTFGTITSAGILLAVSSVASGALGLVRDRLLAARFGAGPELDAYFAAFRIPDTIYGILVVGGFSAVFMPMLAEYFGKDDAEGWKFVHSVLRLFVVFFACVALVLFVAMPWFMNLVVPGFSEESRNLAVSLSRVLLLSPLILGVSSVFSGVLQYFQ
;
A
#
# COMPACT_ATOMS: atom_id res chain seq x y z
N MET A 1 -4.76 11.44 -36.02
CA MET A 1 -4.08 11.38 -34.70
C MET A 1 -4.95 10.69 -33.63
N ILE A 2 -6.21 11.11 -33.46
CA ILE A 2 -7.18 10.59 -32.46
C ILE A 2 -7.36 9.05 -32.48
N ARG A 3 -7.37 8.42 -33.66
CA ARG A 3 -7.59 6.96 -33.80
C ARG A 3 -6.41 6.09 -33.33
N LYS A 4 -5.18 6.62 -33.33
CA LYS A 4 -3.98 5.91 -32.81
C LYS A 4 -3.96 5.95 -31.27
N THR A 5 -4.33 7.09 -30.67
CA THR A 5 -4.43 7.27 -29.22
C THR A 5 -5.48 6.34 -28.58
N PHE A 6 -6.63 6.14 -29.25
CA PHE A 6 -7.66 5.19 -28.77
C PHE A 6 -7.18 3.73 -28.71
N GLY A 7 -6.36 3.29 -29.69
CA GLY A 7 -5.78 1.95 -29.69
C GLY A 7 -4.83 1.74 -28.51
N THR A 8 -4.00 2.74 -28.20
CA THR A 8 -3.03 2.70 -27.10
C THR A 8 -3.68 2.75 -25.72
N ILE A 9 -4.71 3.58 -25.53
CA ILE A 9 -5.46 3.65 -24.26
C ILE A 9 -6.20 2.32 -24.02
N THR A 10 -6.83 1.76 -25.05
CA THR A 10 -7.53 0.47 -24.93
C THR A 10 -6.56 -0.67 -24.62
N SER A 11 -5.39 -0.71 -25.27
CA SER A 11 -4.39 -1.74 -24.98
C SER A 11 -3.80 -1.62 -23.57
N ALA A 12 -3.55 -0.39 -23.09
CA ALA A 12 -3.08 -0.15 -21.74
C ALA A 12 -4.14 -0.56 -20.71
N GLY A 13 -5.42 -0.22 -20.95
CA GLY A 13 -6.54 -0.64 -20.12
C GLY A 13 -6.71 -2.16 -20.04
N ILE A 14 -6.59 -2.86 -21.16
CA ILE A 14 -6.62 -4.33 -21.20
C ILE A 14 -5.46 -4.93 -20.42
N LEU A 15 -4.24 -4.39 -20.57
CA LEU A 15 -3.08 -4.86 -19.82
C LEU A 15 -3.29 -4.73 -18.31
N LEU A 16 -3.74 -3.56 -17.85
CA LEU A 16 -4.05 -3.33 -16.44
C LEU A 16 -5.15 -4.27 -15.93
N ALA A 17 -6.20 -4.49 -16.71
CA ALA A 17 -7.29 -5.39 -16.35
C ALA A 17 -6.80 -6.85 -16.23
N VAL A 18 -6.05 -7.34 -17.22
CA VAL A 18 -5.50 -8.71 -17.21
C VAL A 18 -4.53 -8.89 -16.05
N SER A 19 -3.63 -7.92 -15.82
CA SER A 19 -2.71 -7.94 -14.67
C SER A 19 -3.46 -7.96 -13.33
N SER A 20 -4.56 -7.21 -13.21
CA SER A 20 -5.39 -7.18 -11.99
C SER A 20 -6.08 -8.52 -11.74
N VAL A 21 -6.66 -9.14 -12.78
CA VAL A 21 -7.30 -10.46 -12.68
C VAL A 21 -6.26 -11.54 -12.35
N ALA A 22 -5.10 -11.51 -12.99
CA ALA A 22 -4.02 -12.44 -12.70
C ALA A 22 -3.51 -12.30 -11.26
N SER A 23 -3.35 -11.06 -10.77
CA SER A 23 -2.99 -10.79 -9.37
C SER A 23 -4.02 -11.36 -8.38
N GLY A 24 -5.32 -11.16 -8.65
CA GLY A 24 -6.40 -11.72 -7.85
C GLY A 24 -6.42 -13.25 -7.84
N ALA A 25 -6.19 -13.89 -8.99
CA ALA A 25 -6.09 -15.34 -9.10
C ALA A 25 -4.91 -15.90 -8.29
N LEU A 26 -3.75 -15.23 -8.33
CA LEU A 26 -2.59 -15.58 -7.50
C LEU A 26 -2.88 -15.42 -5.99
N GLY A 27 -3.64 -14.38 -5.61
CA GLY A 27 -4.12 -14.20 -4.24
C GLY A 27 -4.99 -15.36 -3.76
N LEU A 28 -5.93 -15.82 -4.59
CA LEU A 28 -6.75 -17.00 -4.32
C LEU A 28 -5.90 -18.27 -4.16
N VAL A 29 -4.89 -18.45 -5.01
CA VAL A 29 -3.95 -19.58 -4.89
C VAL A 29 -3.17 -19.50 -3.58
N ARG A 30 -2.65 -18.32 -3.21
CA ARG A 30 -1.99 -18.10 -1.91
C ARG A 30 -2.90 -18.49 -0.75
N ASP A 31 -4.14 -18.01 -0.75
CA ASP A 31 -5.07 -18.25 0.37
C ASP A 31 -5.41 -19.75 0.48
N ARG A 32 -5.56 -20.45 -0.65
CA ARG A 32 -5.72 -21.91 -0.65
C ARG A 32 -4.50 -22.66 -0.14
N LEU A 33 -3.29 -22.24 -0.53
CA LEU A 33 -2.05 -22.85 -0.05
C LEU A 33 -1.87 -22.64 1.47
N LEU A 34 -2.22 -21.45 1.98
CA LEU A 34 -2.21 -21.17 3.40
C LEU A 34 -3.23 -22.04 4.16
N ALA A 35 -4.47 -22.09 3.69
CA ALA A 35 -5.51 -22.92 4.31
C ALA A 35 -5.18 -24.42 4.24
N ALA A 36 -4.55 -24.90 3.16
CA ALA A 36 -4.14 -26.29 3.03
C ALA A 36 -2.99 -26.66 3.98
N ARG A 37 -2.09 -25.71 4.27
CA ARG A 37 -0.89 -25.97 5.10
C ARG A 37 -1.12 -25.73 6.59
N PHE A 38 -1.85 -24.68 6.95
CA PHE A 38 -2.11 -24.27 8.33
C PHE A 38 -3.50 -24.70 8.83
N GLY A 39 -4.39 -25.12 7.93
CA GLY A 39 -5.79 -25.34 8.24
C GLY A 39 -6.57 -24.03 8.39
N ALA A 40 -7.90 -24.14 8.38
CA ALA A 40 -8.77 -23.04 8.78
C ALA A 40 -8.81 -22.99 10.32
N GLY A 41 -7.96 -22.15 10.92
CA GLY A 41 -7.80 -22.10 12.37
C GLY A 41 -7.17 -20.80 12.89
N PRO A 42 -6.92 -20.71 14.20
CA PRO A 42 -6.58 -19.46 14.88
C PRO A 42 -5.29 -18.78 14.40
N GLU A 43 -4.32 -19.55 13.89
CA GLU A 43 -3.08 -19.02 13.31
C GLU A 43 -3.33 -18.29 11.98
N LEU A 44 -4.16 -18.87 11.12
CA LEU A 44 -4.51 -18.28 9.82
C LEU A 44 -5.38 -17.03 10.00
N ASP A 45 -6.31 -17.07 10.97
CA ASP A 45 -7.10 -15.90 11.33
C ASP A 45 -6.22 -14.76 11.87
N ALA A 46 -5.22 -15.08 12.70
CA ALA A 46 -4.22 -14.12 13.16
C ALA A 46 -3.38 -13.53 12.02
N TYR A 47 -2.98 -14.37 11.06
CA TYR A 47 -2.27 -13.92 9.87
C TYR A 47 -3.11 -12.91 9.06
N PHE A 48 -4.38 -13.21 8.77
CA PHE A 48 -5.24 -12.28 8.02
C PHE A 48 -5.55 -11.01 8.81
N ALA A 49 -5.78 -11.11 10.13
CA ALA A 49 -6.01 -9.95 10.99
C ALA A 49 -4.81 -9.00 11.02
N ALA A 50 -3.58 -9.53 10.93
CA ALA A 50 -2.35 -8.75 10.98
C ALA A 50 -2.25 -7.68 9.88
N PHE A 51 -2.87 -7.91 8.71
CA PHE A 51 -2.89 -6.95 7.59
C PHE A 51 -3.83 -5.77 7.82
N ARG A 52 -4.82 -5.91 8.71
CA ARG A 52 -5.91 -4.93 8.85
C ARG A 52 -5.40 -3.51 9.14
N ILE A 53 -4.49 -3.38 10.12
CA ILE A 53 -3.95 -2.07 10.52
C ILE A 53 -3.02 -1.48 9.44
N PRO A 54 -1.99 -2.19 8.94
CA PRO A 54 -1.16 -1.72 7.84
C PRO A 54 -1.97 -1.28 6.61
N ASP A 55 -2.93 -2.10 6.17
CA ASP A 55 -3.75 -1.83 4.98
C ASP A 55 -4.63 -0.60 5.18
N THR A 56 -5.21 -0.42 6.38
CA THR A 56 -6.01 0.75 6.70
C THR A 56 -5.17 2.03 6.63
N ILE A 57 -3.96 2.00 7.19
CA ILE A 57 -3.05 3.15 7.17
C ILE A 57 -2.62 3.49 5.75
N TYR A 58 -2.29 2.47 4.94
CA TYR A 58 -1.99 2.66 3.53
C TYR A 58 -3.19 3.26 2.77
N GLY A 59 -4.38 2.71 2.97
CA GLY A 59 -5.60 3.17 2.32
C GLY A 59 -5.95 4.63 2.64
N ILE A 60 -5.85 5.03 3.91
CA ILE A 60 -6.19 6.40 4.32
C ILE A 60 -5.09 7.38 3.91
N LEU A 61 -3.83 7.11 4.25
CA LEU A 61 -2.75 8.08 4.09
C LEU A 61 -2.24 8.15 2.65
N VAL A 62 -2.13 7.02 1.95
CA VAL A 62 -1.54 6.99 0.60
C VAL A 62 -2.61 7.11 -0.47
N VAL A 63 -3.59 6.20 -0.46
CA VAL A 63 -4.62 6.16 -1.52
C VAL A 63 -5.59 7.33 -1.37
N GLY A 64 -6.09 7.60 -0.16
CA GLY A 64 -7.07 8.66 0.09
C GLY A 64 -6.47 10.07 0.16
N GLY A 65 -5.39 10.24 0.92
CA GLY A 65 -4.80 11.57 1.18
C GLY A 65 -3.75 11.99 0.16
N PHE A 66 -2.61 11.29 0.15
CA PHE A 66 -1.43 11.68 -0.62
C PHE A 66 -1.69 11.77 -2.13
N SER A 67 -2.29 10.73 -2.71
CA SER A 67 -2.48 10.63 -4.16
C SER A 67 -3.32 11.78 -4.75
N ALA A 68 -4.27 12.34 -3.99
CA ALA A 68 -5.15 13.40 -4.45
C ALA A 68 -4.43 14.75 -4.66
N VAL A 69 -3.39 15.02 -3.87
CA VAL A 69 -2.66 16.30 -3.89
C VAL A 69 -1.31 16.17 -4.60
N PHE A 70 -0.76 14.95 -4.66
CA PHE A 70 0.57 14.71 -5.21
C PHE A 70 0.66 15.06 -6.69
N MET A 71 -0.27 14.55 -7.52
CA MET A 71 -0.22 14.75 -8.98
C MET A 71 -0.36 16.21 -9.42
N PRO A 72 -1.32 17.02 -8.92
CA PRO A 72 -1.39 18.43 -9.30
C PRO A 72 -0.16 19.23 -8.85
N MET A 73 0.37 18.95 -7.66
CA MET A 73 1.61 19.59 -7.18
C MET A 73 2.80 19.20 -8.06
N LEU A 74 2.92 17.91 -8.39
CA LEU A 74 3.98 17.41 -9.26
C LEU A 74 3.98 18.13 -10.62
N ALA A 75 2.81 18.26 -11.24
CA ALA A 75 2.66 18.97 -12.51
C ALA A 75 2.99 20.47 -12.39
N GLU A 76 2.66 21.12 -11.27
CA GLU A 76 3.00 22.53 -11.03
C GLU A 76 4.52 22.75 -10.97
N TYR A 77 5.26 21.89 -10.25
CA TYR A 77 6.71 22.04 -10.11
C TYR A 77 7.47 21.71 -11.40
N PHE A 78 7.08 20.64 -12.11
CA PHE A 78 7.66 20.34 -13.43
C PHE A 78 7.24 21.35 -14.51
N GLY A 79 6.11 22.04 -14.34
CA GLY A 79 5.70 23.12 -15.24
C GLY A 79 6.56 24.39 -15.12
N LYS A 80 7.31 24.57 -14.03
CA LYS A 80 8.25 25.70 -13.84
C LYS A 80 9.60 25.41 -14.49
N ASP A 81 10.22 24.32 -14.07
CA ASP A 81 11.48 23.80 -14.61
C ASP A 81 11.71 22.35 -14.12
N ASP A 82 12.45 21.56 -14.88
CA ASP A 82 12.75 20.16 -14.52
C ASP A 82 13.51 20.06 -13.20
N ALA A 83 14.43 21.00 -12.92
CA ALA A 83 15.19 20.97 -11.67
C ALA A 83 14.30 21.18 -10.45
N GLU A 84 13.27 22.04 -10.55
CA GLU A 84 12.29 22.25 -9.47
C GLU A 84 11.38 21.04 -9.29
N GLY A 85 10.97 20.39 -10.38
CA GLY A 85 10.24 19.11 -10.34
C GLY A 85 11.01 18.02 -9.58
N TRP A 86 12.28 17.79 -9.90
CA TRP A 86 13.10 16.80 -9.21
C TRP A 86 13.41 17.18 -7.75
N LYS A 87 13.63 18.46 -7.44
CA LYS A 87 13.76 18.93 -6.06
C LYS A 87 12.50 18.66 -5.24
N PHE A 88 11.32 18.85 -5.83
CA PHE A 88 10.04 18.52 -5.21
C PHE A 88 9.94 17.02 -4.93
N VAL A 89 10.20 16.15 -5.91
CA VAL A 89 10.17 14.69 -5.75
C VAL A 89 11.10 14.22 -4.62
N HIS A 90 12.33 14.71 -4.57
CA HIS A 90 13.27 14.37 -3.49
C HIS A 90 12.80 14.86 -2.11
N SER A 91 12.14 16.02 -2.05
CA SER A 91 11.62 16.57 -0.80
C SER A 91 10.41 15.78 -0.32
N VAL A 92 9.51 15.40 -1.24
CA VAL A 92 8.38 14.53 -0.96
C VAL A 92 8.84 13.16 -0.47
N LEU A 93 9.80 12.50 -1.15
CA LEU A 93 10.32 11.20 -0.72
C LEU A 93 10.92 11.25 0.69
N ARG A 94 11.74 12.27 0.99
CA ARG A 94 12.33 12.44 2.34
C ARG A 94 11.25 12.63 3.38
N LEU A 95 10.30 13.54 3.15
CA LEU A 95 9.21 13.81 4.07
C LEU A 95 8.33 12.57 4.28
N PHE A 96 8.01 11.86 3.19
CA PHE A 96 7.20 10.65 3.20
C PHE A 96 7.85 9.57 4.05
N VAL A 97 9.14 9.28 3.83
CA VAL A 97 9.87 8.26 4.58
C VAL A 97 9.93 8.60 6.07
N VAL A 98 10.26 9.85 6.41
CA VAL A 98 10.33 10.28 7.82
C VAL A 98 8.95 10.21 8.47
N PHE A 99 7.92 10.73 7.81
CA PHE A 99 6.55 10.72 8.30
C PHE A 99 6.04 9.30 8.54
N PHE A 100 6.17 8.40 7.54
CA PHE A 100 5.74 7.01 7.69
C PHE A 100 6.58 6.24 8.70
N ALA A 101 7.88 6.53 8.84
CA ALA A 101 8.69 5.94 9.90
C ALA A 101 8.18 6.33 11.30
N CYS A 102 7.82 7.61 11.50
CA CYS A 102 7.22 8.07 12.75
C CYS A 102 5.85 7.41 13.00
N VAL A 103 4.98 7.36 12.00
CA VAL A 103 3.67 6.69 12.11
C VAL A 103 3.84 5.21 12.41
N ALA A 104 4.75 4.52 11.72
CA ALA A 104 5.04 3.11 11.95
C ALA A 104 5.57 2.88 13.37
N LEU A 105 6.44 3.74 13.91
CA LEU A 105 6.93 3.64 15.27
C LEU A 105 5.79 3.75 16.30
N VAL A 106 4.92 4.75 16.14
CA VAL A 106 3.75 4.94 17.02
C VAL A 106 2.83 3.73 16.97
N LEU A 107 2.51 3.25 15.77
CA LEU A 107 1.66 2.07 15.59
C LEU A 107 2.32 0.79 16.11
N PHE A 108 3.64 0.64 15.99
CA PHE A 108 4.36 -0.51 16.50
C PHE A 108 4.19 -0.66 18.01
N VAL A 109 4.29 0.46 18.74
CA VAL A 109 4.08 0.49 20.19
C VAL A 109 2.60 0.31 20.54
N ALA A 110 1.70 1.01 19.84
CA ALA A 110 0.26 0.97 20.09
C ALA A 110 -0.43 -0.29 19.54
N MET A 111 0.26 -1.16 18.81
CA MET A 111 -0.32 -2.32 18.12
C MET A 111 -1.17 -3.24 19.01
N PRO A 112 -0.77 -3.58 20.26
CA PRO A 112 -1.60 -4.40 21.13
C PRO A 112 -2.96 -3.78 21.44
N TRP A 113 -3.00 -2.45 21.61
CA TRP A 113 -4.25 -1.72 21.86
C TRP A 113 -5.17 -1.74 20.64
N PHE A 114 -4.60 -1.52 19.44
CA PHE A 114 -5.37 -1.62 18.20
C PHE A 114 -5.90 -3.04 17.96
N MET A 115 -5.08 -4.08 18.21
CA MET A 115 -5.51 -5.46 18.01
C MET A 115 -6.61 -5.89 18.97
N ASN A 116 -6.67 -5.36 20.19
CA ASN A 116 -7.82 -5.57 21.09
C ASN A 116 -9.13 -5.06 20.48
N LEU A 117 -9.08 -3.98 19.69
CA LEU A 117 -10.26 -3.41 19.03
C LEU A 117 -10.61 -4.14 17.73
N VAL A 118 -9.61 -4.54 16.95
CA VAL A 118 -9.81 -5.21 15.65
C VAL A 118 -10.27 -6.65 15.82
N VAL A 119 -9.73 -7.37 16.82
CA VAL A 119 -10.01 -8.79 17.05
C VAL A 119 -10.36 -9.08 18.53
N PRO A 120 -11.47 -8.52 19.06
CA PRO A 120 -11.83 -8.67 20.47
C PRO A 120 -12.12 -10.13 20.89
N GLY A 121 -12.52 -10.98 19.94
CA GLY A 121 -12.85 -12.39 20.19
C GLY A 121 -11.66 -13.36 20.13
N PHE A 122 -10.44 -12.88 19.87
CA PHE A 122 -9.28 -13.75 19.77
C PHE A 122 -8.78 -14.19 21.15
N SER A 123 -8.25 -15.42 21.21
CA SER A 123 -7.45 -15.87 22.35
C SER A 123 -6.22 -14.96 22.52
N GLU A 124 -5.65 -14.95 23.73
CA GLU A 124 -4.46 -14.15 24.01
C GLU A 124 -3.28 -14.53 23.10
N GLU A 125 -3.11 -15.83 22.83
CA GLU A 125 -2.08 -16.36 21.95
C GLU A 125 -2.25 -15.89 20.50
N SER A 126 -3.44 -16.04 19.92
CA SER A 126 -3.74 -15.60 18.55
C SER A 126 -3.61 -14.09 18.40
N ARG A 127 -4.00 -13.32 19.43
CA ARG A 127 -3.85 -11.87 19.44
C ARG A 127 -2.38 -11.45 19.50
N ASN A 128 -1.57 -12.09 20.33
CA ASN A 128 -0.14 -11.82 20.40
C ASN A 128 0.58 -12.15 19.07
N LEU A 129 0.16 -13.21 18.39
CA LEU A 129 0.62 -13.54 17.05
C LEU A 129 0.20 -12.46 16.03
N ALA A 130 -1.07 -12.02 16.04
CA ALA A 130 -1.53 -10.95 15.15
C ALA A 130 -0.75 -9.64 15.38
N VAL A 131 -0.44 -9.30 16.64
CA VAL A 131 0.37 -8.13 17.00
C VAL A 131 1.78 -8.25 16.43
N SER A 132 2.46 -9.39 16.61
CA SER A 132 3.84 -9.57 16.14
C SER A 132 3.93 -9.53 14.61
N LEU A 133 3.01 -10.19 13.92
CA LEU A 133 2.91 -10.16 12.47
C LEU A 133 2.61 -8.75 11.96
N SER A 134 1.65 -8.05 12.57
CA SER A 134 1.25 -6.71 12.13
C SER A 134 2.40 -5.70 12.30
N ARG A 135 3.18 -5.82 13.38
CA ARG A 135 4.40 -5.02 13.59
C ARG A 135 5.41 -5.18 12.46
N VAL A 136 5.59 -6.40 11.95
CA VAL A 136 6.47 -6.65 10.78
C VAL A 136 5.85 -6.06 9.51
N LEU A 137 4.54 -6.21 9.33
CA LEU A 137 3.81 -5.72 8.15
C LEU A 137 3.69 -4.19 8.09
N LEU A 138 3.98 -3.45 9.17
CA LEU A 138 4.06 -1.98 9.14
C LEU A 138 5.14 -1.43 8.19
N LEU A 139 6.07 -2.28 7.74
CA LEU A 139 7.01 -1.93 6.67
C LEU A 139 6.33 -1.81 5.30
N SER A 140 5.23 -2.53 5.07
CA SER A 140 4.55 -2.57 3.77
C SER A 140 4.00 -1.20 3.34
N PRO A 141 3.25 -0.43 4.17
CA PRO A 141 2.78 0.90 3.79
C PRO A 141 3.90 1.88 3.40
N LEU A 142 5.06 1.79 4.06
CA LEU A 142 6.23 2.60 3.70
C LEU A 142 6.73 2.26 2.30
N ILE A 143 6.94 0.97 2.02
CA ILE A 143 7.49 0.49 0.73
C ILE A 143 6.50 0.78 -0.41
N LEU A 144 5.23 0.43 -0.23
CA LEU A 144 4.18 0.67 -1.22
C LEU A 144 3.94 2.17 -1.42
N GLY A 145 4.05 2.96 -0.36
CA GLY A 145 3.95 4.41 -0.42
C GLY A 145 5.05 5.04 -1.27
N VAL A 146 6.31 4.64 -1.05
CA VAL A 146 7.44 5.07 -1.89
C VAL A 146 7.25 4.62 -3.34
N SER A 147 6.80 3.39 -3.56
CA SER A 147 6.45 2.88 -4.89
C SER A 147 5.39 3.76 -5.56
N SER A 148 4.39 4.23 -4.81
CA SER A 148 3.33 5.11 -5.33
C SER A 148 3.88 6.46 -5.80
N VAL A 149 4.89 7.02 -5.11
CA VAL A 149 5.57 8.26 -5.55
C VAL A 149 6.21 8.04 -6.91
N PHE A 150 6.99 6.95 -7.08
CA PHE A 150 7.61 6.62 -8.35
C PHE A 150 6.58 6.35 -9.45
N SER A 151 5.48 5.68 -9.13
CA SER A 151 4.38 5.46 -10.06
C SER A 151 3.75 6.77 -10.53
N GLY A 152 3.57 7.75 -9.63
CA GLY A 152 3.04 9.06 -10.02
C GLY A 152 4.01 9.86 -10.89
N VAL A 153 5.31 9.77 -10.63
CA VAL A 153 6.35 10.35 -11.51
C VAL A 153 6.33 9.71 -12.89
N LEU A 154 6.26 8.37 -12.95
CA LEU A 154 6.19 7.65 -14.23
C LEU A 154 4.94 8.04 -15.03
N GLN A 155 3.78 8.16 -14.38
CA GLN A 155 2.53 8.57 -15.01
C GLN A 155 2.57 10.01 -15.53
N TYR A 156 3.32 10.91 -14.88
CA TYR A 156 3.46 12.28 -15.36
C TYR A 156 4.23 12.37 -16.69
N PHE A 157 5.25 11.52 -16.88
CA PHE A 157 6.08 11.51 -18.09
C PHE A 157 5.54 10.64 -19.24
N GLN A 158 4.44 9.90 -19.02
CA GLN A 158 3.76 9.08 -20.04
C GLN A 158 2.66 9.85 -20.76
#